data_AF-A0A843YG50-F1
#
_entry.id   AF-A0A843YG50-F1
#
_cell.length_a   1.000
_cell.length_b   1.000
_cell.length_c   1.000
_cell.angle_alpha   90.00
_cell.angle_beta   90.00
_cell.angle_gamma   90.00
#
_symmetry.space_group_name_H-M   'P 1'
#
loop_
_entity.id
_entity.type
_entity.pdbx_description
1 polymer ?
#
loop_
_entity_poly.entity_id
_entity_poly.type
_entity_poly.pdbx_seq_one_letter_code
_entity_poly.pdbx_strand_id
1 'polypeptide(L)'
;MTIKTITWTPDTSYPAGKGATEQRFTATVGLDKLEIDTHPWGEADLKIKDKLVAHVDGDHSGGDAFRDIETIVEEIEADRKTEPT
;
A
#
# COMPACT_ATOMS: atom_id res chain seq x y z
N MET A 1 -16.85 8.93 -3.84
CA MET A 1 -16.30 8.26 -2.65
C MET A 1 -16.04 6.83 -3.03
N THR A 2 -14.78 6.50 -3.29
CA THR A 2 -14.33 5.12 -3.55
C THR A 2 -14.57 4.30 -2.29
N ILE A 3 -15.11 3.09 -2.46
CA ILE A 3 -15.41 2.20 -1.32
C ILE A 3 -14.06 1.65 -0.87
N LYS A 4 -13.51 2.21 0.22
CA LYS A 4 -12.29 1.68 0.84
C LYS A 4 -12.50 0.23 1.24
N THR A 5 -12.03 -0.70 0.41
CA THR A 5 -12.36 -2.13 0.53
C THR A 5 -11.21 -2.95 1.12
N ILE A 6 -10.02 -2.36 1.22
CA ILE A 6 -8.82 -3.07 1.66
C ILE A 6 -8.54 -2.69 3.12
N THR A 7 -8.63 -3.67 4.01
CA THR A 7 -8.29 -3.50 5.42
C THR A 7 -6.80 -3.71 5.61
N TRP A 8 -6.05 -2.61 5.70
CA TRP A 8 -4.62 -2.61 5.96
C TRP A 8 -4.30 -2.86 7.43
N THR A 9 -3.31 -3.71 7.68
CA THR A 9 -2.77 -3.99 9.02
C THR A 9 -1.30 -3.60 9.07
N PRO A 10 -0.86 -2.77 10.04
CA PRO A 10 0.55 -2.46 10.20
C PRO A 10 1.34 -3.71 10.61
N ASP A 11 2.49 -3.93 9.98
CA ASP A 11 3.41 -5.00 10.36
C ASP A 11 4.26 -4.56 11.56
N THR A 12 4.00 -5.15 12.72
CA THR A 12 4.67 -4.79 13.98
C THR A 12 6.09 -5.37 14.11
N SER A 13 6.53 -6.17 13.13
CA SER A 13 7.94 -6.57 13.04
C SER A 13 8.84 -5.45 12.50
N TYR A 14 8.24 -4.42 11.88
CA TYR A 14 8.96 -3.25 11.39
C TYR A 14 9.10 -2.16 12.48
N PRO A 15 10.21 -1.41 12.48
CA PRO A 15 10.39 -0.30 13.42
C PRO A 15 9.26 0.73 13.28
N ALA A 16 8.71 1.18 14.40
CA ALA A 16 7.72 2.26 14.44
C ALA A 16 8.18 3.38 15.37
N GLY A 17 7.79 4.62 15.06
CA GLY A 17 8.09 5.79 15.89
C GLY A 17 9.34 6.58 15.48
N LYS A 18 9.86 7.41 16.39
CA LYS A 18 10.94 8.37 16.09
C LYS A 18 12.20 7.65 15.60
N GLY A 19 12.63 7.96 14.39
CA GLY A 19 13.82 7.38 13.75
C GLY A 19 13.55 6.15 12.88
N ALA A 20 12.30 5.67 12.81
CA ALA A 20 11.91 4.68 11.81
C ALA A 20 11.98 5.31 10.41
N THR A 21 12.62 4.62 9.47
CA THR A 21 12.78 5.06 8.08
C THR A 21 11.85 4.34 7.12
N GLU A 22 11.12 3.34 7.59
CA GLU A 22 10.21 2.52 6.80
C GLU A 22 9.09 2.01 7.71
N GLN A 23 7.86 2.01 7.21
CA GLN A 23 6.71 1.40 7.85
C GLN A 23 6.00 0.49 6.86
N ARG A 24 5.80 -0.77 7.24
CA ARG A 24 5.12 -1.76 6.42
C ARG A 24 3.66 -1.94 6.83
N PHE A 25 2.79 -2.06 5.84
CA PHE A 25 1.40 -2.45 5.98
C PHE A 25 1.12 -3.64 5.08
N THR A 26 0.26 -4.54 5.54
CA THR A 26 -0.13 -5.74 4.79
C THR A 26 -1.65 -5.84 4.72
N ALA A 27 -2.13 -6.43 3.62
CA ALA A 27 -3.54 -6.78 3.45
C ALA A 27 -3.66 -8.07 2.63
N THR A 28 -4.83 -8.71 2.71
CA THR A 28 -5.17 -9.88 1.91
C THR A 28 -6.49 -9.63 1.20
N VAL A 29 -6.49 -9.74 -0.13
CA VAL A 29 -7.70 -9.68 -0.95
C VAL A 29 -7.79 -10.95 -1.79
N GLY A 30 -8.78 -11.79 -1.50
CA GLY A 30 -8.89 -13.11 -2.12
C GLY A 30 -7.65 -13.98 -1.84
N LEU A 31 -6.88 -14.30 -2.89
CA LEU A 31 -5.62 -15.05 -2.82
C LEU A 31 -4.38 -14.16 -2.96
N ASP A 32 -4.56 -12.86 -3.09
CA ASP A 32 -3.47 -11.90 -3.24
C ASP A 32 -3.06 -11.36 -1.87
N LYS A 33 -1.77 -11.50 -1.56
CA LYS A 33 -1.12 -10.78 -0.47
C LYS A 33 -0.62 -9.46 -1.01
N LEU A 34 -1.03 -8.37 -0.37
CA LEU A 34 -0.61 -7.01 -0.71
C LEU A 34 0.28 -6.46 0.41
N GLU A 35 1.29 -5.70 0.02
CA GLU A 35 2.18 -5.00 0.94
C GLU A 35 2.36 -3.56 0.47
N ILE A 36 2.28 -2.63 1.42
CA ILE A 36 2.66 -1.23 1.23
C ILE A 36 3.84 -0.95 2.16
N ASP A 37 4.96 -0.51 1.60
CA ASP A 37 6.10 0.00 2.36
C ASP A 37 6.11 1.52 2.21
N THR A 38 6.04 2.28 3.30
CA THR A 38 6.11 3.75 3.26
C THR A 38 7.33 4.30 3.98
N HIS A 39 7.83 5.42 3.50
CA HIS A 39 8.96 6.13 4.06
C HIS A 39 8.57 7.50 4.61
N PRO A 40 9.22 8.00 5.67
CA PRO A 40 8.86 9.28 6.28
C PRO A 40 9.10 10.48 5.36
N TRP A 41 9.92 10.33 4.31
CA TRP A 41 10.14 11.34 3.26
C TRP A 41 9.16 11.25 2.09
N GLY A 42 8.05 10.52 2.26
CA GLY A 42 6.93 10.54 1.31
C GLY A 42 7.04 9.58 0.14
N GLU A 43 7.95 8.61 0.19
CA GLU A 43 7.96 7.52 -0.79
C GLU A 43 7.09 6.35 -0.32
N ALA A 44 6.51 5.61 -1.27
CA ALA A 44 5.84 4.36 -0.99
C ALA A 44 5.96 3.34 -2.13
N ASP A 45 6.08 2.07 -1.78
CA ASP A 45 6.07 0.93 -2.70
C ASP A 45 4.84 0.06 -2.47
N LEU A 46 4.23 -0.41 -3.56
CA LEU A 46 3.17 -1.43 -3.54
C LEU A 46 3.70 -2.75 -4.11
N LYS A 47 3.55 -3.82 -3.34
CA LYS A 47 3.80 -5.19 -3.79
C LYS A 47 2.53 -6.03 -3.76
N ILE A 48 2.37 -6.88 -4.78
CA ILE A 48 1.29 -7.87 -4.86
C ILE A 48 1.93 -9.21 -5.16
N LYS A 49 1.73 -10.20 -4.28
CA LYS A 49 2.41 -11.50 -4.34
C LYS A 49 3.93 -11.34 -4.51
N ASP A 50 4.52 -10.49 -3.66
CA ASP A 50 5.96 -10.17 -3.60
C ASP A 50 6.55 -9.50 -4.86
N LYS A 51 5.72 -9.09 -5.83
CA LYS A 51 6.15 -8.33 -7.01
C LYS A 51 5.83 -6.86 -6.82
N LEU A 52 6.82 -5.99 -7.07
CA LEU A 52 6.59 -4.54 -7.12
C LEU A 52 5.65 -4.22 -8.29
N VAL A 53 4.54 -3.56 -7.98
CA VAL A 53 3.48 -3.21 -8.95
C VAL A 53 3.38 -1.70 -9.16
N ALA A 54 3.61 -0.91 -8.10
CA ALA A 54 3.60 0.53 -8.19
C ALA A 54 4.61 1.14 -7.20
N HIS A 55 5.03 2.36 -7.53
CA HIS A 55 5.90 3.20 -6.72
C HIS A 55 5.35 4.62 -6.73
N VAL A 56 5.40 5.29 -5.58
CA VAL A 56 5.12 6.71 -5.39
C VAL A 56 6.42 7.38 -4.96
N ASP A 57 6.88 8.31 -5.78
CA ASP A 57 8.03 9.16 -5.47
C ASP A 57 7.60 10.35 -4.59
N GLY A 58 8.33 10.56 -3.49
CA GLY A 58 8.52 11.85 -2.81
C GLY A 58 7.30 12.75 -2.61
N ASP A 59 6.39 12.36 -1.73
CA ASP A 59 5.32 13.21 -1.16
C ASP A 59 5.79 13.99 0.10
N HIS A 60 4.88 14.78 0.69
CA HIS A 60 5.12 15.57 1.90
C HIS A 60 5.35 14.72 3.16
N SER A 61 4.79 13.51 3.23
CA SER A 61 4.92 12.61 4.38
C SER A 61 4.63 11.15 4.03
N GLY A 62 5.12 10.21 4.84
CA GLY A 62 4.81 8.78 4.66
C GLY A 62 3.33 8.42 4.85
N GLY A 63 2.55 9.26 5.53
CA GLY A 63 1.10 9.08 5.64
C GLY A 63 0.34 9.52 4.39
N ASP A 64 0.87 10.48 3.65
CA ASP A 64 0.29 10.93 2.38
C ASP A 64 0.68 9.95 1.26
N ALA A 65 1.95 9.53 1.23
CA ALA A 65 2.42 8.43 0.37
C ALA A 65 1.59 7.14 0.55
N PHE A 66 1.20 6.81 1.78
CA PHE A 66 0.28 5.70 2.06
C PHE A 66 -1.08 5.87 1.36
N ARG A 67 -1.67 7.07 1.39
CA ARG A 67 -2.99 7.32 0.80
C ARG A 67 -2.94 7.30 -0.73
N ASP A 68 -1.85 7.80 -1.30
CA ASP A 68 -1.65 7.81 -2.74
C ASP A 68 -1.48 6.38 -3.28
N ILE A 69 -0.61 5.58 -2.65
CA ILE A 69 -0.43 4.18 -3.03
C ILE A 69 -1.67 3.33 -2.71
N GLU A 70 -2.44 3.66 -1.65
CA GLU A 70 -3.74 3.05 -1.33
C GLU A 70 -4.77 3.32 -2.44
N THR A 71 -4.74 4.51 -3.05
CA THR A 71 -5.63 4.82 -4.19
C THR A 71 -5.26 3.97 -5.41
N ILE A 72 -3.97 3.85 -5.72
CA ILE A 72 -3.48 3.05 -6.86
C ILE A 72 -3.91 1.58 -6.74
N VAL A 73 -3.76 0.98 -5.56
CA VAL A 73 -4.16 -0.43 -5.36
C VAL A 73 -5.68 -0.61 -5.41
N GLU A 74 -6.47 0.35 -4.93
CA GLU A 74 -7.93 0.31 -5.08
C GLU A 74 -8.37 0.37 -6.55
N GLU A 75 -7.70 1.18 -7.38
CA GLU A 75 -7.95 1.24 -8.83
C GLU A 75 -7.61 -0.08 -9.52
N ILE A 76 -6.44 -0.66 -9.20
CA ILE A 76 -6.02 -1.98 -9.71
C ILE A 76 -7.05 -3.06 -9.36
N GLU A 77 -7.54 -3.08 -8.12
CA GLU A 77 -8.54 -4.06 -7.67
C GLU A 77 -9.92 -3.82 -8.28
N ALA A 78 -10.28 -2.57 -8.54
CA ALA A 78 -11.51 -2.23 -9.25
C ALA A 78 -11.45 -2.73 -10.71
N ASP A 79 -10.34 -2.50 -11.40
CA ASP A 79 -10.14 -2.95 -12.79
C ASP A 79 -10.19 -4.48 -12.90
N ARG A 80 -9.52 -5.22 -11.98
CA ARG A 80 -9.58 -6.70 -11.95
C ARG A 80 -10.99 -7.25 -11.77
N LYS A 81 -11.84 -6.56 -11.00
CA LYS A 81 -13.24 -7.00 -10.79
C LYS A 81 -14.11 -6.80 -12.03
N THR A 82 -13.67 -5.99 -12.99
CA THR A 82 -14.41 -5.74 -14.23
C THR A 82 -14.06 -6.68 -15.38
N GLU A 83 -13.03 -7.52 -15.24
CA GLU A 83 -12.75 -8.58 -16.20
C GLU A 83 -13.65 -9.81 -15.93
N PRO A 84 -14.57 -10.16 -16.84
CA PRO A 84 -15.38 -11.37 -16.69
C PRO A 84 -14.49 -12.59 -16.92
N THR A 85 -14.42 -13.47 -15.92
CA THR A 85 -13.80 -14.81 -16.01
C THR A 85 -14.69 -15.76 -16.81
#